data_AF-A0A8B9H4Q5-F1
#
_entry.id   AF-A0A8B9H4Q5-F1
#
_cell.length_a   1.000
_cell.length_b   1.000
_cell.length_c   1.000
_cell.angle_alpha   90.00
_cell.angle_beta   90.00
_cell.angle_gamma   90.00
#
_symmetry.space_group_name_H-M   'P 1'
#
loop_
_entity.id
_entity.type
_entity.pdbx_description
1 polymer ?
#
loop_
_entity_poly.entity_id
_entity_poly.type
_entity_poly.pdbx_seq_one_letter_code
_entity_poly.pdbx_strand_id
1 'polypeptide(L)'
;MLKLLLLTALASLALADEDLQPRFLEEVEGRVVGGEVAKPHSWPWQISLQFLSGSSYHHTCGGTLVKKGWVMTAAHCVDRQRTFRVVLGDHNISQHEGKEQYISVSRVYVHPNWNSNMISNG
;
A
#
# COMPACT_ATOMS: atom_id res chain seq x y z
N MET A 1 27.51 40.22 -9.33
CA MET A 1 27.72 38.76 -9.38
C MET A 1 26.97 38.03 -8.27
N LEU A 2 27.05 38.46 -7.01
CA LEU A 2 26.32 37.83 -5.89
C LEU A 2 24.77 37.86 -6.03
N LYS A 3 24.20 38.96 -6.56
CA LYS A 3 22.76 39.06 -6.84
C LYS A 3 22.27 38.05 -7.88
N LEU A 4 23.10 37.73 -8.88
CA LEU A 4 22.74 36.77 -9.93
C LEU A 4 22.73 35.33 -9.38
N LEU A 5 23.71 35.01 -8.51
CA LEU A 5 23.82 33.71 -7.85
C LEU A 5 22.66 33.44 -6.86
N LEU A 6 22.22 34.48 -6.14
CA LEU A 6 21.05 34.39 -5.25
C LEU A 6 19.75 34.13 -6.02
N LEU A 7 19.57 34.82 -7.16
CA LEU A 7 18.39 34.64 -8.01
C LEU A 7 18.34 33.24 -8.63
N THR A 8 19.49 32.70 -9.06
CA THR A 8 19.54 31.33 -9.60
C THR A 8 19.30 30.27 -8.54
N ALA A 9 19.77 30.48 -7.30
CA ALA A 9 19.54 29.55 -6.18
C ALA A 9 18.06 29.56 -5.72
N LEU A 10 17.43 30.74 -5.66
CA LEU A 10 16.00 30.86 -5.37
C LEU A 10 15.13 30.23 -6.47
N ALA A 11 15.52 30.41 -7.74
CA ALA A 11 14.82 29.76 -8.85
C ALA A 11 14.95 28.23 -8.82
N SER A 12 16.11 27.68 -8.45
CA SER A 12 16.29 26.23 -8.33
C SER A 12 15.59 25.63 -7.10
N LEU A 13 15.48 26.38 -5.99
CA LEU A 13 14.64 26.01 -4.85
C LEU A 13 13.14 26.02 -5.21
N ALA A 14 12.68 27.00 -5.98
CA ALA A 14 11.29 27.10 -6.42
C ALA A 14 10.89 26.02 -7.44
N LEU A 15 11.85 25.50 -8.23
CA LEU A 15 11.64 24.38 -9.16
C LEU A 15 11.79 23.01 -8.49
N ALA A 16 12.24 22.95 -7.22
CA ALA A 16 12.35 21.70 -6.46
C ALA A 16 11.08 21.39 -5.65
N ASP A 17 10.16 22.34 -5.51
CA ASP A 17 8.78 22.09 -5.12
C ASP A 17 8.01 21.53 -6.33
N GLU A 18 8.34 20.31 -6.73
CA GLU A 18 7.40 19.49 -7.50
C GLU A 18 6.21 19.22 -6.57
N ASP A 19 5.08 19.85 -6.89
CA ASP A 19 3.77 19.68 -6.28
C ASP A 19 3.56 18.25 -5.76
N LEU A 20 3.60 18.09 -4.43
CA LEU A 20 3.04 16.93 -3.73
C LEU A 20 1.51 16.98 -3.81
N GLN A 21 0.95 17.02 -5.01
CA GLN A 21 -0.46 16.83 -5.22
C GLN A 21 -0.75 15.32 -5.16
N PRO A 22 -1.59 14.86 -4.21
CA PRO A 22 -1.96 13.46 -4.17
C PRO A 22 -2.74 13.12 -5.45
N ARG A 23 -2.21 12.17 -6.23
CA ARG A 23 -2.77 11.64 -7.49
C ARG A 23 -4.21 11.11 -7.41
N PHE A 24 -4.83 11.08 -6.24
CA PHE A 24 -6.22 10.67 -6.09
C PHE A 24 -7.22 11.60 -6.83
N LEU A 25 -6.80 12.82 -7.18
CA LEU A 25 -7.62 13.79 -7.91
C LEU A 25 -7.37 13.82 -9.43
N GLU A 26 -6.49 12.98 -9.96
CA GLU A 26 -6.28 12.88 -11.41
C GLU A 26 -7.51 12.16 -12.01
N GLU A 27 -8.37 12.89 -12.74
CA GLU A 27 -9.49 12.28 -13.46
C GLU A 27 -8.94 11.35 -14.54
N VAL A 28 -8.95 10.04 -14.24
CA VAL A 28 -8.64 9.00 -15.22
C VAL A 28 -9.85 8.86 -16.13
N GLU A 29 -9.91 9.65 -17.20
CA GLU A 29 -10.91 9.49 -18.25
C GLU A 29 -10.67 8.16 -19.00
N GLY A 30 -11.47 7.13 -18.70
CA GLY A 30 -11.54 5.90 -19.48
C GLY A 30 -11.55 4.61 -18.65
N ARG A 31 -12.02 3.52 -19.26
CA ARG A 31 -11.96 2.18 -18.67
C ARG A 31 -10.52 1.69 -18.70
N VAL A 32 -9.91 1.49 -17.53
CA VAL A 32 -8.62 0.82 -17.41
C VAL A 32 -8.78 -0.66 -17.81
N VAL A 33 -8.29 -1.04 -18.98
CA VAL A 33 -8.23 -2.42 -19.47
C VAL A 33 -6.79 -2.88 -19.46
N GLY A 34 -6.47 -3.94 -18.71
CA GLY A 34 -5.09 -4.43 -18.54
C GLY A 34 -4.29 -3.77 -17.41
N GLY A 35 -4.74 -2.61 -16.90
CA GLY A 35 -4.05 -1.91 -15.81
C GLY A 35 -2.77 -1.21 -16.27
N GLU A 36 -2.17 -0.48 -15.34
CA GLU A 36 -0.81 0.05 -15.47
C GLU A 36 -0.05 -0.19 -14.16
N VAL A 37 1.28 -0.28 -14.26
CA VAL A 37 2.13 -0.36 -13.07
C VAL A 37 2.05 0.97 -12.34
N ALA A 38 1.65 0.93 -11.06
CA ALA A 38 1.59 2.13 -10.23
C ALA A 38 2.98 2.78 -10.12
N LYS A 39 3.05 4.11 -10.00
CA LYS A 39 4.33 4.78 -9.67
C LYS A 39 4.86 4.19 -8.35
N PRO A 40 6.15 3.81 -8.27
CA PRO A 40 6.69 3.17 -7.08
C PRO A 40 6.35 3.93 -5.80
N HIS A 41 5.72 3.24 -4.85
CA HIS A 41 5.30 3.75 -3.54
C HIS A 41 4.31 4.93 -3.55
N SER A 42 3.60 5.21 -4.66
CA SER A 42 2.59 6.28 -4.71
C SER A 42 1.35 6.01 -3.84
N TRP A 43 1.15 4.75 -3.45
CA TRP A 43 0.05 4.31 -2.58
C TRP A 43 0.64 3.74 -1.28
N PRO A 44 1.22 4.57 -0.40
CA PRO A 44 2.03 4.11 0.73
C PRO A 44 1.25 3.33 1.80
N TRP A 45 -0.08 3.39 1.76
CA TRP A 45 -0.96 2.62 2.64
C TRP A 45 -1.31 1.23 2.10
N GLN A 46 -1.01 0.92 0.84
CA GLN A 46 -1.24 -0.41 0.28
C GLN A 46 -0.37 -1.44 1.00
N ILE A 47 -0.97 -2.57 1.36
CA ILE A 47 -0.25 -3.69 1.97
C ILE A 47 -0.41 -4.97 1.16
N SER A 48 0.54 -5.89 1.37
CA SER A 48 0.45 -7.28 0.96
C SER A 48 0.23 -8.14 2.21
N LEU A 49 -0.98 -8.69 2.35
CA LEU A 49 -1.28 -9.67 3.39
C LEU A 49 -0.77 -11.03 2.92
N GLN A 50 0.03 -11.67 3.76
CA GLN A 50 0.64 -12.96 3.46
C GLN A 50 0.38 -13.98 4.56
N PHE A 51 0.18 -15.23 4.19
CA PHE A 51 0.09 -16.35 5.14
C PHE A 51 1.32 -17.25 5.02
N LEU A 52 1.67 -17.93 6.11
CA LEU A 52 2.66 -19.00 6.11
C LEU A 52 2.06 -20.30 5.60
N SER A 53 2.73 -20.95 4.65
CA SER A 53 2.44 -22.31 4.20
C SER A 53 3.75 -23.07 4.00
N GLY A 54 3.90 -24.19 4.72
CA GLY A 54 5.20 -24.85 4.85
C GLY A 54 6.22 -23.89 5.47
N SER A 55 7.33 -23.66 4.78
CA SER A 55 8.41 -22.75 5.20
C SER A 55 8.35 -21.36 4.56
N SER A 56 7.33 -21.07 3.75
CA SER A 56 7.27 -19.87 2.92
C SER A 56 6.01 -19.05 3.15
N TYR A 57 6.14 -17.73 3.04
CA TYR A 57 5.01 -16.81 3.06
C TYR A 57 4.51 -16.53 1.65
N HIS A 58 3.19 -16.51 1.48
CA HIS A 58 2.54 -16.29 0.20
C HIS A 58 1.53 -15.15 0.29
N HIS A 59 1.55 -14.26 -0.70
CA HIS A 59 0.51 -13.24 -0.86
C HIS A 59 -0.86 -13.87 -1.02
N THR A 60 -1.86 -13.29 -0.35
CA THR A 60 -3.25 -13.76 -0.44
C THR A 60 -4.26 -12.65 -0.67
N CYS A 61 -4.02 -11.46 -0.13
CA CYS A 61 -4.95 -10.33 -0.22
C CYS A 61 -4.20 -9.01 -0.09
N GLY A 62 -4.86 -7.94 -0.51
CA GLY A 62 -4.47 -6.58 -0.16
C GLY A 62 -5.05 -6.10 1.17
N GLY A 63 -4.87 -4.82 1.43
CA GLY A 63 -5.47 -4.10 2.56
C GLY A 63 -4.94 -2.67 2.61
N THR A 64 -5.31 -1.96 3.67
CA THR A 64 -4.95 -0.56 3.88
C THR A 64 -4.40 -0.36 5.27
N LEU A 65 -3.23 0.25 5.38
CA LEU A 65 -2.73 0.79 6.65
C LEU A 65 -3.59 2.00 7.04
N VAL A 66 -4.48 1.81 8.02
CA VAL A 66 -5.38 2.87 8.49
C VAL A 66 -4.80 3.64 9.66
N LYS A 67 -3.87 3.03 10.40
CA LYS A 67 -3.11 3.64 11.49
C LYS A 67 -1.85 2.82 11.73
N LYS A 68 -0.82 3.41 12.35
CA LYS A 68 0.35 2.67 12.83
C LYS A 68 -0.10 1.44 13.65
N GLY A 69 0.26 0.24 13.17
CA GLY A 69 -0.09 -1.03 13.78
C GLY A 69 -1.51 -1.55 13.49
N TRP A 70 -2.29 -0.89 12.63
CA TRP A 70 -3.65 -1.29 12.26
C TRP A 70 -3.83 -1.31 10.75
N VAL A 71 -4.20 -2.47 10.24
CA VAL A 71 -4.53 -2.70 8.83
C VAL A 71 -6.00 -3.10 8.72
N MET A 72 -6.69 -2.52 7.73
CA MET A 72 -8.03 -2.93 7.33
C MET A 72 -7.92 -3.82 6.08
N THR A 73 -8.67 -4.92 6.06
CA THR A 73 -8.77 -5.85 4.92
C THR A 73 -10.15 -6.52 4.95
N ALA A 74 -10.49 -7.28 3.91
CA ALA A 74 -11.76 -8.00 3.85
C ALA A 74 -11.80 -9.18 4.84
N ALA A 75 -12.96 -9.45 5.42
CA ALA A 75 -13.14 -10.53 6.38
C ALA A 75 -12.75 -11.91 5.81
N HIS A 76 -13.15 -12.22 4.56
CA HIS A 76 -12.81 -13.49 3.91
C HIS A 76 -11.30 -13.71 3.69
N CYS A 77 -10.47 -12.68 3.82
CA CYS A 77 -9.02 -12.82 3.73
C CYS A 77 -8.42 -13.40 5.03
N VAL A 78 -9.13 -13.26 6.15
CA VAL A 78 -8.63 -13.52 7.51
C VAL A 78 -9.60 -14.32 8.38
N ASP A 79 -10.72 -14.81 7.82
CA ASP A 79 -11.74 -15.60 8.53
C ASP A 79 -11.29 -17.03 8.86
N ARG A 80 -10.15 -17.46 8.29
CA ARG A 80 -9.48 -18.72 8.63
C ARG A 80 -8.27 -18.47 9.51
N GLN A 81 -8.10 -19.30 10.52
CA GLN A 81 -6.94 -19.26 11.40
C GLN A 81 -5.67 -19.68 10.64
N ARG A 82 -4.74 -18.74 10.46
CA ARG A 82 -3.43 -18.94 9.84
C ARG A 82 -2.40 -18.05 10.51
N THR A 83 -1.12 -18.35 10.32
CA THR A 83 -0.04 -17.42 10.66
C THR A 83 0.08 -16.39 9.56
N PHE A 84 -0.24 -15.13 9.87
CA PHE A 84 -0.20 -14.03 8.92
C PHE A 84 0.97 -13.07 9.18
N ARG A 85 1.46 -12.46 8.11
CA ARG A 85 2.28 -11.24 8.15
C ARG A 85 1.75 -10.21 7.15
N VAL A 86 2.06 -8.95 7.42
CA VAL A 86 1.80 -7.81 6.55
C VAL A 86 3.12 -7.34 5.97
N VAL A 87 3.15 -7.04 4.67
CA VAL A 87 4.27 -6.36 4.01
C VAL A 87 3.82 -4.96 3.60
N LEU A 88 4.56 -3.96 4.05
CA LEU A 88 4.38 -2.53 3.73
C LEU A 88 5.55 -2.04 2.90
N GLY A 89 5.35 -0.99 2.10
CA GLY A 89 6.44 -0.34 1.34
C GLY A 89 6.92 -1.11 0.12
N ASP A 90 6.29 -2.24 -0.20
CA ASP A 90 6.57 -3.09 -1.36
C ASP A 90 5.92 -2.49 -2.63
N HIS A 91 6.62 -2.56 -3.75
CA HIS A 91 6.09 -2.22 -5.07
C HIS A 91 6.08 -3.43 -6.02
N ASN A 92 7.07 -4.32 -5.92
CA ASN A 92 7.12 -5.56 -6.69
C ASN A 92 7.36 -6.77 -5.77
N ILE A 93 6.29 -7.50 -5.47
CA ILE A 93 6.30 -8.68 -4.58
C ILE A 93 7.25 -9.81 -5.00
N SER A 94 7.76 -9.79 -6.25
CA SER A 94 8.71 -10.78 -6.77
C SER A 94 10.17 -10.39 -6.57
N GLN A 95 10.43 -9.18 -6.05
CA GLN A 95 11.76 -8.63 -5.84
C GLN A 95 11.88 -8.08 -4.42
N HIS A 96 13.11 -7.92 -3.94
CA HIS A 96 13.38 -7.21 -2.71
C HIS A 96 14.02 -5.87 -3.05
N GLU A 97 13.29 -4.79 -2.80
CA GLU A 97 13.63 -3.40 -3.14
C GLU A 97 14.30 -2.66 -1.97
N GLY A 98 14.28 -3.24 -0.78
CA GLY A 98 14.95 -2.73 0.43
C GLY A 98 14.11 -1.76 1.26
N LYS A 99 12.86 -1.49 0.86
CA LYS A 99 11.91 -0.63 1.59
C LYS A 99 10.81 -1.41 2.30
N GLU A 100 10.74 -2.72 2.05
CA GLU A 100 9.72 -3.59 2.57
C GLU A 100 9.84 -3.75 4.08
N GLN A 101 8.71 -3.63 4.76
CA GLN A 101 8.60 -3.94 6.19
C GLN A 101 7.73 -5.17 6.38
N TYR A 102 8.34 -6.25 6.87
CA TYR A 102 7.65 -7.50 7.17
C TYR A 102 7.24 -7.53 8.64
N ILE A 103 5.94 -7.49 8.92
CA ILE A 103 5.40 -7.38 10.28
C ILE A 103 4.45 -8.54 10.55
N SER A 104 4.71 -9.33 11.58
CA SER A 104 3.81 -10.41 12.01
C SER A 104 2.49 -9.85 12.54
N VAL A 105 1.37 -10.49 12.18
CA VAL A 105 0.05 -10.11 12.70
C VAL A 105 -0.14 -10.69 14.10
N SER A 106 -0.39 -9.82 15.08
CA SER A 106 -0.61 -10.25 16.47
C SER A 106 -2.04 -10.70 16.73
N ARG A 107 -3.03 -10.02 16.14
CA ARG A 107 -4.47 -10.28 16.32
C ARG A 107 -5.25 -9.93 15.06
N VAL A 108 -6.32 -10.68 14.83
CA VAL A 108 -7.31 -10.43 13.77
C VAL A 108 -8.64 -10.12 14.44
N TYR A 109 -9.33 -9.08 13.97
CA TYR A 109 -10.68 -8.71 14.39
C TYR A 109 -11.61 -8.81 13.19
N VAL A 110 -12.38 -9.88 13.13
CA VAL A 110 -13.40 -10.08 12.09
C VAL A 110 -14.70 -9.41 12.55
N HIS A 111 -15.37 -8.73 11.64
CA HIS A 111 -16.66 -8.09 11.93
C HIS A 111 -17.66 -9.15 12.43
N PRO A 112 -18.40 -8.90 13.54
CA PRO A 112 -19.23 -9.93 14.19
C PRO A 112 -20.37 -10.46 13.30
N ASN A 113 -20.78 -9.70 12.29
CA ASN A 113 -21.84 -10.09 11.35
C ASN A 113 -21.30 -10.73 10.05
N TRP A 114 -19.98 -10.97 9.94
CA TRP A 114 -19.40 -11.64 8.78
C TRP A 114 -20.02 -13.03 8.60
N ASN A 115 -20.45 -13.33 7.37
CA ASN A 115 -21.01 -14.63 6.99
C ASN A 115 -20.32 -15.12 5.71
N SER A 116 -19.56 -16.21 5.80
CA SER A 116 -18.83 -16.78 4.66
C SER A 116 -19.72 -17.26 3.52
N ASN A 117 -21.03 -17.46 3.76
CA ASN A 117 -22.00 -17.83 2.72
C ASN A 117 -22.65 -16.60 2.05
N MET A 118 -22.38 -15.39 2.54
CA MET A 118 -22.98 -14.14 2.05
C MET A 118 -21.93 -13.03 2.01
N ILE A 119 -21.03 -13.13 1.02
CA ILE A 119 -19.85 -12.29 0.89
C ILE A 119 -20.14 -10.80 0.65
N SER A 120 -21.37 -10.44 0.26
CA SER A 120 -21.81 -9.07 0.01
C SER A 120 -22.16 -8.27 1.27
N ASN A 121 -22.28 -8.93 2.42
CA ASN A 121 -22.69 -8.32 3.69
C ASN A 121 -21.56 -8.35 4.73
N GLY A 122 -20.44 -7.71 4.42
CA GLY A 122 -19.27 -7.63 5.31
C GLY A 122 -18.35 -6.48 4.95
#